data_AF-A0AAU4ZCW9-F1
#
_entry.id   AF-A0AAU4ZCW9-F1
#
_cell.length_a   1.000
_cell.length_b   1.000
_cell.length_c   1.000
_cell.angle_alpha   90.00
_cell.angle_beta   90.00
_cell.angle_gamma   90.00
#
_symmetry.space_group_name_H-M   'P 1'
#
loop_
_entity.id
_entity.type
_entity.pdbx_description
1 polymer ?
#
loop_
_entity_poly.entity_id
_entity_poly.type
_entity_poly.pdbx_seq_one_letter_code
_entity_poly.pdbx_strand_id
1 'polypeptide(L)'
;MDAFEAAHNGDLAAVRAALDAGSDAAAVDEQGWSLLHRAAMGAEADPVRAAAVLAALLDAGAPVEHPGGDGRTALYLAAEFSQSPEAVELLIARGAEPDITDGHGNHITVNAWVPEVAALLAAAAGIEPPAPDEEAPTPERRLSRAQWSEARKRIGKVLDGLDAAGFVALADAGTTQSDGFDDCSEAAEGRDCGPDGLVGFCYYTGQDAEHARATGRLFLAFWGAPDGSTRKMKRAGELVVAAFCEAGFRVDWDGAGDSRPSVRLAG
;
A
#
# COMPACT_ATOMS: atom_id res chain seq x y z
N MET A 1 12.89 -24.30 -20.93
CA MET A 1 11.74 -23.69 -20.26
C MET A 1 11.08 -24.78 -19.46
N ASP A 2 11.10 -24.65 -18.14
CA ASP A 2 10.32 -25.54 -17.27
C ASP A 2 8.83 -25.11 -17.28
N ALA A 3 7.97 -25.93 -16.68
CA ALA A 3 6.52 -25.69 -16.68
C ALA A 3 6.12 -24.42 -15.90
N PHE A 4 6.89 -24.00 -14.89
CA PHE A 4 6.61 -22.81 -14.08
C PHE A 4 6.95 -21.54 -14.85
N GLU A 5 8.10 -21.52 -15.54
CA GLU A 5 8.48 -20.45 -16.45
C GLU A 5 7.47 -20.32 -17.61
N ALA A 6 7.05 -21.45 -18.19
CA ALA A 6 6.02 -21.47 -19.22
C ALA A 6 4.67 -20.93 -18.72
N ALA A 7 4.26 -21.32 -17.51
CA ALA A 7 3.03 -20.83 -16.89
C ALA A 7 3.08 -19.32 -16.66
N HIS A 8 4.19 -18.81 -16.12
CA HIS A 8 4.38 -17.37 -15.90
C HIS A 8 4.37 -16.56 -17.19
N ASN A 9 4.99 -17.07 -18.26
CA ASN A 9 5.04 -16.39 -19.55
C ASN A 9 3.75 -16.53 -20.37
N GLY A 10 2.73 -17.23 -19.86
CA GLY A 10 1.50 -17.48 -20.61
C GLY A 10 1.69 -18.42 -21.81
N ASP A 11 2.72 -19.27 -21.82
CA ASP A 11 2.98 -20.23 -22.90
C ASP A 11 2.10 -21.47 -22.75
N LEU A 12 0.86 -21.35 -23.20
CA LEU A 12 -0.14 -22.42 -23.17
C LEU A 12 0.33 -23.71 -23.87
N ALA A 13 1.11 -23.60 -24.94
CA ALA A 13 1.56 -24.78 -25.69
C ALA A 13 2.58 -25.58 -24.88
N ALA A 14 3.55 -24.90 -24.27
CA ALA A 14 4.53 -25.53 -23.41
C ALA A 14 3.89 -26.12 -22.14
N VAL A 15 2.93 -25.42 -21.52
CA VAL A 15 2.19 -25.92 -20.35
C VAL A 15 1.41 -27.19 -20.70
N ARG A 16 0.66 -27.20 -21.81
CA ARG A 16 -0.08 -28.39 -22.26
C ARG A 16 0.84 -29.57 -22.55
N ALA A 17 1.96 -29.32 -23.24
CA ALA A 17 2.94 -30.37 -23.52
C ALA A 17 3.52 -30.97 -22.23
N ALA A 18 3.75 -30.15 -21.19
CA ALA A 18 4.22 -30.63 -19.90
C ALA A 18 3.16 -31.48 -19.18
N LEU A 19 1.89 -31.05 -19.18
CA LEU A 19 0.77 -31.80 -18.60
C LEU A 19 0.55 -33.14 -19.33
N ASP A 20 0.58 -33.14 -20.68
CA ASP A 20 0.45 -34.35 -21.51
C ASP A 20 1.60 -35.34 -21.28
N ALA A 21 2.79 -34.84 -20.93
CA ALA A 21 3.93 -35.66 -20.54
C ALA A 21 3.84 -36.22 -19.10
N GLY A 22 2.75 -35.93 -18.37
CA GLY A 22 2.49 -36.42 -17.02
C GLY A 22 3.01 -35.52 -15.90
N SER A 23 3.27 -34.23 -16.17
CA SER A 23 3.57 -33.28 -15.11
C SER A 23 2.37 -33.12 -14.19
N ASP A 24 2.63 -33.06 -12.87
CA ASP A 24 1.60 -32.86 -11.87
C ASP A 24 1.11 -31.41 -11.90
N ALA A 25 -0.19 -31.22 -12.16
CA ALA A 25 -0.83 -29.90 -12.15
C ALA A 25 -0.83 -29.24 -10.75
N ALA A 26 -0.66 -30.04 -9.69
CA ALA A 26 -0.50 -29.58 -8.31
C ALA A 26 0.96 -29.33 -7.90
N ALA A 27 1.92 -29.49 -8.83
CA ALA A 27 3.33 -29.26 -8.54
C ALA A 27 3.57 -27.82 -8.07
N VAL A 28 4.52 -27.70 -7.14
CA VAL A 28 5.05 -26.42 -6.63
C VAL A 28 6.53 -26.32 -6.93
N ASP A 29 7.01 -25.10 -7.14
CA ASP A 29 8.42 -24.82 -7.31
C ASP A 29 9.16 -24.71 -5.96
N GLU A 30 10.45 -24.39 -6.00
CA GLU A 30 11.30 -24.25 -4.80
C GLU A 30 10.85 -23.15 -3.84
N GLN A 31 10.03 -22.21 -4.29
CA GLN A 31 9.46 -21.14 -3.47
C GLN A 31 8.08 -21.53 -2.91
N GLY A 32 7.57 -22.72 -3.22
CA GLY A 32 6.23 -23.15 -2.82
C GLY A 32 5.12 -22.59 -3.71
N TRP A 33 5.43 -22.03 -4.87
CA TRP A 33 4.43 -21.53 -5.81
C TRP A 33 3.97 -22.63 -6.76
N SER A 34 2.66 -22.86 -6.81
CA SER A 34 2.07 -23.76 -7.81
C SER A 34 2.09 -23.15 -9.22
N LEU A 35 1.84 -23.99 -10.22
CA LEU A 35 1.67 -23.54 -11.61
C LEU A 35 0.57 -22.47 -11.75
N LEU A 36 -0.52 -22.56 -10.96
CA LEU A 36 -1.59 -21.54 -10.96
C LEU A 36 -1.09 -20.19 -10.46
N HIS A 37 -0.26 -20.15 -9.42
CA HIS A 37 0.32 -18.90 -8.92
C HIS A 37 1.20 -18.24 -9.97
N ARG A 38 2.05 -19.02 -10.64
CA ARG A 38 2.91 -18.52 -11.72
C ARG A 38 2.10 -17.93 -12.87
N ALA A 39 1.05 -18.63 -13.30
CA ALA A 39 0.13 -18.13 -14.32
C ALA A 39 -0.62 -16.86 -13.89
N ALA A 40 -1.08 -16.79 -12.64
CA ALA A 40 -1.74 -15.60 -12.11
C ALA A 40 -0.82 -14.37 -12.09
N MET A 41 0.44 -14.51 -11.65
CA MET A 41 1.43 -13.43 -11.71
C MET A 41 1.75 -12.99 -13.15
N GLY A 42 1.68 -13.90 -14.12
CA GLY A 42 1.89 -13.61 -15.54
C GLY A 42 0.83 -12.71 -16.17
N ALA A 43 -0.32 -12.52 -15.50
CA ALA A 43 -1.42 -11.71 -15.99
C ALA A 43 -1.09 -10.21 -16.12
N GLU A 44 -0.04 -9.74 -15.45
CA GLU A 44 0.49 -8.39 -15.61
C GLU A 44 0.97 -8.13 -17.05
N ALA A 45 1.59 -9.14 -17.68
CA ALA A 45 2.19 -9.01 -19.01
C ALA A 45 1.18 -9.24 -20.15
N ASP A 46 0.33 -10.26 -20.03
CA ASP A 46 -0.70 -10.60 -21.01
C ASP A 46 -1.86 -11.35 -20.33
N PRO A 47 -2.93 -10.66 -19.93
CA PRO A 47 -4.03 -11.25 -19.16
C PRO A 47 -4.78 -12.34 -19.94
N VAL A 48 -4.86 -12.22 -21.27
CA VAL A 48 -5.55 -13.21 -22.12
C VAL A 48 -4.79 -14.53 -22.13
N ARG A 49 -3.46 -14.48 -22.27
CA ARG A 49 -2.62 -15.69 -22.21
C ARG A 49 -2.62 -16.31 -20.83
N ALA A 50 -2.51 -15.49 -19.78
CA ALA A 50 -2.57 -15.94 -18.40
C ALA A 50 -3.88 -16.69 -18.12
N ALA A 51 -5.03 -16.13 -18.51
CA ALA A 51 -6.34 -16.77 -18.38
C ALA A 51 -6.41 -18.12 -19.12
N ALA A 52 -5.84 -18.21 -20.32
CA ALA A 52 -5.81 -19.46 -21.07
C ALA A 52 -4.96 -20.55 -20.38
N VAL A 53 -3.83 -20.17 -19.79
CA VAL A 53 -2.99 -21.09 -18.99
C VAL A 53 -3.70 -21.50 -17.70
N LEU A 54 -4.28 -20.55 -16.96
CA LEU A 54 -5.07 -20.84 -15.75
C LEU A 54 -6.17 -21.85 -16.05
N ALA A 55 -6.92 -21.66 -17.14
CA ALA A 55 -7.98 -22.58 -17.54
C ALA A 55 -7.45 -24.00 -17.79
N ALA A 56 -6.33 -24.13 -18.52
CA ALA A 56 -5.73 -25.43 -18.80
C ALA A 56 -5.22 -26.15 -17.55
N LEU A 57 -4.62 -25.40 -16.60
CA LEU A 57 -4.16 -25.96 -15.33
C LEU A 57 -5.33 -26.42 -14.46
N LEU A 58 -6.39 -25.61 -14.37
CA LEU A 58 -7.61 -25.96 -13.63
C LEU A 58 -8.34 -27.16 -14.26
N ASP A 59 -8.38 -27.24 -15.60
CA ASP A 59 -8.93 -28.39 -16.32
C ASP A 59 -8.13 -29.68 -16.07
N ALA A 60 -6.81 -29.54 -15.85
CA ALA A 60 -5.93 -30.63 -15.46
C ALA A 60 -6.00 -30.98 -13.96
N GLY A 61 -6.87 -30.32 -13.19
CA GLY A 61 -7.10 -30.60 -11.77
C GLY A 61 -6.14 -29.90 -10.82
N ALA A 62 -5.49 -28.80 -11.25
CA ALA A 62 -4.72 -27.97 -10.33
C ALA A 62 -5.61 -27.45 -9.17
N PRO A 63 -5.18 -27.58 -7.91
CA PRO A 63 -5.96 -27.15 -6.75
C PRO A 63 -6.07 -25.61 -6.71
N VAL A 64 -7.30 -25.12 -6.89
CA VAL A 64 -7.61 -23.66 -6.93
C VAL A 64 -7.25 -22.93 -5.64
N GLU A 65 -7.43 -23.59 -4.50
CA GLU A 65 -7.17 -23.07 -3.13
C GLU A 65 -5.78 -23.40 -2.58
N HIS A 66 -4.82 -23.78 -3.43
CA HIS A 66 -3.48 -24.06 -2.91
C HIS A 66 -2.86 -22.79 -2.32
N PRO A 67 -2.38 -22.79 -1.07
CA PRO A 67 -1.64 -21.66 -0.51
C PRO A 67 -0.24 -21.66 -1.09
N GLY A 68 0.19 -20.55 -1.67
CA GLY A 68 1.55 -20.39 -2.16
C GLY A 68 2.59 -20.26 -1.05
N GLY A 69 3.83 -19.98 -1.44
CA GLY A 69 4.99 -19.92 -0.53
C GLY A 69 4.86 -18.94 0.64
N ASP A 70 4.07 -17.88 0.47
CA ASP A 70 3.78 -16.88 1.50
C ASP A 70 2.32 -16.92 2.00
N GLY A 71 1.58 -17.98 1.66
CA GLY A 71 0.18 -18.18 2.04
C GLY A 71 -0.84 -17.53 1.10
N ARG A 72 -0.43 -16.73 0.11
CA ARG A 72 -1.35 -16.15 -0.89
C ARG A 72 -1.85 -17.22 -1.85
N THR A 73 -3.12 -17.14 -2.25
CA THR A 73 -3.72 -18.02 -3.26
C THR A 73 -3.52 -17.49 -4.68
N ALA A 74 -3.83 -18.30 -5.70
CA ALA A 74 -3.82 -17.84 -7.08
C ALA A 74 -4.81 -16.69 -7.34
N LEU A 75 -5.96 -16.67 -6.64
CA LEU A 75 -6.92 -15.56 -6.73
C LEU A 75 -6.31 -14.26 -6.18
N TYR A 76 -5.60 -14.33 -5.06
CA TYR A 76 -4.89 -13.17 -4.50
C TYR A 76 -3.94 -12.57 -5.53
N LEU A 77 -3.07 -13.40 -6.13
CA LEU A 77 -2.10 -12.92 -7.11
C LEU A 77 -2.78 -12.39 -8.38
N ALA A 78 -3.88 -13.00 -8.82
CA ALA A 78 -4.64 -12.50 -9.96
C ALA A 78 -5.25 -11.12 -9.68
N ALA A 79 -5.74 -10.88 -8.46
CA ALA A 79 -6.23 -9.56 -8.05
C ALA A 79 -5.11 -8.50 -8.06
N GLU A 80 -3.93 -8.87 -7.57
CA GLU A 80 -2.77 -7.98 -7.47
C GLU A 80 -2.15 -7.61 -8.82
N PHE A 81 -2.01 -8.59 -9.73
CA PHE A 81 -1.22 -8.43 -10.95
C PHE A 81 -2.06 -8.27 -12.22
N SER A 82 -3.32 -8.70 -12.23
CA SER A 82 -4.11 -8.67 -13.47
C SER A 82 -4.54 -7.26 -13.86
N GLN A 83 -4.39 -6.95 -15.15
CA GLN A 83 -4.85 -5.69 -15.74
C GLN A 83 -6.32 -5.76 -16.19
N SER A 84 -7.01 -6.88 -15.96
CA SER A 84 -8.36 -7.10 -16.45
C SER A 84 -9.08 -8.22 -15.64
N PRO A 85 -10.43 -8.30 -15.66
CA PRO A 85 -11.15 -9.19 -14.75
C PRO A 85 -11.10 -10.68 -15.12
N GLU A 86 -10.67 -11.06 -16.32
CA GLU A 86 -10.84 -12.42 -16.86
C GLU A 86 -10.16 -13.50 -16.02
N ALA A 87 -8.96 -13.26 -15.49
CA ALA A 87 -8.27 -14.22 -14.64
C ALA A 87 -9.00 -14.42 -13.30
N VAL A 88 -9.53 -13.33 -12.73
CA VAL A 88 -10.26 -13.30 -11.47
C VAL A 88 -11.63 -13.95 -11.64
N GLU A 89 -12.37 -13.59 -12.69
CA GLU A 89 -13.65 -14.22 -13.05
C GLU A 89 -13.49 -15.73 -13.22
N LEU A 90 -12.44 -16.16 -13.93
CA LEU A 90 -12.17 -17.57 -14.14
C LEU A 90 -11.92 -18.28 -12.82
N LEU A 91 -11.05 -17.76 -11.96
CA LEU A 91 -10.72 -18.39 -10.68
C LEU A 91 -11.96 -18.49 -9.76
N ILE A 92 -12.75 -17.42 -9.64
CA ILE A 92 -14.02 -17.42 -8.89
C ILE A 92 -15.00 -18.45 -9.48
N ALA A 93 -15.16 -18.47 -10.81
CA ALA A 93 -16.03 -19.44 -11.48
C ALA A 93 -15.58 -20.89 -11.28
N ARG A 94 -14.30 -21.11 -10.95
CA ARG A 94 -13.70 -22.41 -10.64
C ARG A 94 -13.67 -22.71 -9.14
N GLY A 95 -14.33 -21.89 -8.33
CA GLY A 95 -14.54 -22.11 -6.90
C GLY A 95 -13.49 -21.49 -5.99
N ALA A 96 -12.73 -20.49 -6.47
CA ALA A 96 -11.84 -19.74 -5.60
C ALA A 96 -12.64 -18.91 -4.57
N GLU A 97 -12.19 -18.87 -3.32
CA GLU A 97 -12.78 -18.09 -2.23
C GLU A 97 -12.41 -16.60 -2.36
N PRO A 98 -13.38 -15.69 -2.61
CA PRO A 98 -13.10 -14.26 -2.73
C PRO A 98 -12.97 -13.51 -1.39
N ASP A 99 -13.45 -14.07 -0.27
CA ASP A 99 -13.36 -13.43 1.05
C ASP A 99 -12.05 -13.82 1.76
N ILE A 100 -10.94 -13.22 1.31
CA ILE A 100 -9.60 -13.48 1.85
C ILE A 100 -8.90 -12.19 2.28
N THR A 101 -8.11 -12.29 3.35
CA THR A 101 -7.30 -11.19 3.88
C THR A 101 -5.82 -11.54 3.93
N ASP A 102 -4.96 -10.53 3.74
CA ASP A 102 -3.52 -10.68 3.95
C ASP A 102 -3.13 -10.76 5.44
N GLY A 103 -1.83 -10.88 5.72
CA GLY A 103 -1.31 -10.92 7.09
C GLY A 103 -1.47 -9.61 7.88
N HIS A 104 -1.87 -8.52 7.22
CA HIS A 104 -2.19 -7.22 7.82
C HIS A 104 -3.69 -7.05 8.08
N GLY A 105 -4.51 -8.02 7.66
CA GLY A 105 -5.98 -7.96 7.77
C GLY A 105 -6.64 -7.18 6.63
N ASN A 106 -5.90 -6.82 5.59
CA ASN A 106 -6.45 -6.16 4.41
C ASN A 106 -7.15 -7.19 3.52
N HIS A 107 -8.39 -6.92 3.15
CA HIS A 107 -9.15 -7.77 2.24
C HIS A 107 -8.57 -7.70 0.81
N ILE A 108 -8.57 -8.80 0.05
CA ILE A 108 -8.01 -8.90 -1.31
C ILE A 108 -8.45 -7.77 -2.25
N THR A 109 -9.65 -7.23 -2.04
CA THR A 109 -10.20 -6.10 -2.81
C THR A 109 -9.31 -4.86 -2.78
N VAL A 110 -8.58 -4.59 -1.70
CA VAL A 110 -7.71 -3.40 -1.62
C VAL A 110 -6.40 -3.57 -2.38
N ASN A 111 -6.05 -4.81 -2.74
CA ASN A 111 -4.86 -5.11 -3.53
C ASN A 111 -5.16 -5.12 -5.04
N ALA A 112 -6.44 -4.99 -5.42
CA ALA A 112 -6.87 -4.93 -6.80
C ALA A 112 -6.78 -3.50 -7.34
N TRP A 113 -5.71 -3.22 -8.09
CA TRP A 113 -5.46 -1.90 -8.70
C TRP A 113 -6.43 -1.54 -9.82
N VAL A 114 -7.14 -2.53 -10.37
CA VAL A 114 -8.16 -2.35 -11.41
C VAL A 114 -9.53 -2.24 -10.73
N PRO A 115 -10.25 -1.10 -10.87
CA PRO A 115 -11.54 -0.89 -10.20
C PRO A 115 -12.57 -1.97 -10.52
N GLU A 116 -12.59 -2.46 -11.76
CA GLU A 116 -13.46 -3.56 -12.18
C GLU A 116 -13.16 -4.86 -11.44
N VAL A 117 -11.88 -5.16 -11.18
CA VAL A 117 -11.45 -6.33 -10.41
C VAL A 117 -11.84 -6.17 -8.94
N ALA A 118 -11.60 -5.00 -8.35
CA ALA A 118 -11.99 -4.71 -6.97
C ALA A 118 -13.50 -4.83 -6.78
N ALA A 119 -14.30 -4.29 -7.71
CA ALA A 119 -15.75 -4.40 -7.70
C ALA A 119 -16.25 -5.83 -7.85
N LEU A 120 -15.62 -6.61 -8.73
CA LEU A 120 -15.93 -8.04 -8.93
C LEU A 120 -15.69 -8.84 -7.64
N LEU A 121 -14.53 -8.67 -7.02
CA LEU A 121 -14.17 -9.35 -5.77
C LEU A 121 -15.11 -8.97 -4.63
N ALA A 122 -15.43 -7.68 -4.48
CA ALA A 122 -16.34 -7.21 -3.46
C ALA A 122 -17.75 -7.79 -3.65
N ALA A 123 -18.25 -7.80 -4.89
CA ALA A 123 -19.53 -8.42 -5.20
C ALA A 123 -19.53 -9.92 -4.91
N ALA A 124 -18.43 -10.62 -5.21
CA ALA A 124 -18.28 -12.05 -4.95
C ALA A 124 -18.20 -12.37 -3.44
N ALA A 125 -17.56 -11.51 -2.65
CA ALA A 125 -17.47 -11.62 -1.19
C ALA A 125 -18.71 -11.06 -0.46
N GLY A 126 -19.64 -10.40 -1.16
CA GLY A 126 -20.82 -9.78 -0.56
C GLY A 126 -20.50 -8.56 0.33
N ILE A 127 -19.38 -7.89 0.06
CA ILE A 127 -18.95 -6.69 0.76
C ILE A 127 -19.08 -5.45 -0.13
N GLU A 128 -18.98 -4.27 0.46
CA GLU A 128 -18.90 -3.03 -0.31
C GLU A 128 -17.54 -2.97 -1.02
N PRO A 129 -17.48 -2.58 -2.31
CA PRO A 129 -16.20 -2.38 -2.97
C PRO A 129 -15.39 -1.33 -2.21
N PRO A 130 -14.05 -1.45 -2.24
CA PRO A 130 -13.21 -0.40 -1.69
C PRO A 130 -13.64 0.90 -2.35
N ALA A 131 -13.70 1.97 -1.56
CA ALA A 131 -13.79 3.29 -2.14
C ALA A 131 -12.71 3.37 -3.22
N PRO A 132 -13.00 3.93 -4.41
CA PRO A 132 -11.93 4.19 -5.36
C PRO A 132 -10.84 4.92 -4.58
N ASP A 133 -9.58 4.51 -4.76
CA ASP A 133 -8.45 5.31 -4.27
C ASP A 133 -8.84 6.76 -4.55
N GLU A 134 -8.90 7.60 -3.51
CA GLU A 134 -9.12 9.02 -3.73
C GLU A 134 -8.04 9.40 -4.74
N GLU A 135 -8.44 9.62 -6.01
CA GLU A 135 -7.53 10.02 -7.07
C GLU A 135 -6.67 11.09 -6.42
N ALA A 136 -5.37 10.80 -6.25
CA ALA A 136 -4.48 11.70 -5.53
C ALA A 136 -4.79 13.09 -6.07
N PRO A 137 -5.34 14.00 -5.24
CA PRO A 137 -6.13 15.12 -5.72
C PRO A 137 -5.36 15.80 -6.83
N THR A 138 -6.00 15.89 -8.01
CA THR A 138 -5.42 16.37 -9.26
C THR A 138 -4.40 17.45 -8.90
N PRO A 139 -3.09 17.26 -9.17
CA PRO A 139 -2.03 18.01 -8.50
C PRO A 139 -2.42 19.47 -8.47
N GLU A 140 -2.61 20.02 -7.27
CA GLU A 140 -2.99 21.42 -7.04
C GLU A 140 -1.76 22.27 -7.38
N ARG A 141 -1.37 22.24 -8.66
CA ARG A 141 -0.29 22.96 -9.33
C ARG A 141 1.10 22.78 -8.69
N ARG A 142 2.04 22.23 -9.46
CA ARG A 142 3.47 22.21 -9.12
C ARG A 142 3.92 23.56 -8.54
N LEU A 143 4.47 23.52 -7.32
CA LEU A 143 4.96 24.72 -6.65
C LEU A 143 6.20 25.25 -7.38
N SER A 144 6.22 26.56 -7.63
CA SER A 144 7.46 27.23 -8.01
C SER A 144 8.48 27.16 -6.87
N ARG A 145 9.77 27.32 -7.17
CA ARG A 145 10.83 27.35 -6.14
C ARG A 145 10.56 28.39 -5.05
N ALA A 146 9.98 29.54 -5.42
CA ALA A 146 9.64 30.61 -4.48
C ALA A 146 8.49 30.19 -3.55
N GLN A 147 7.43 29.61 -4.10
CA GLN A 147 6.30 29.10 -3.32
C GLN A 147 6.75 27.99 -2.35
N TRP A 148 7.56 27.03 -2.83
CA TRP A 148 8.11 25.99 -1.97
C TRP A 148 9.02 26.56 -0.86
N SER A 149 9.88 27.52 -1.19
CA SER A 149 10.75 28.15 -0.19
C SER A 149 9.94 28.85 0.91
N GLU A 150 8.85 29.52 0.56
CA GLU A 150 7.99 30.19 1.54
C GLU A 150 7.18 29.19 2.36
N ALA A 151 6.60 28.17 1.71
CA ALA A 151 5.90 27.09 2.39
C ALA A 151 6.81 26.40 3.42
N ARG A 152 8.05 26.04 3.03
CA ARG A 152 9.01 25.38 3.92
C ARG A 152 9.40 26.24 5.13
N LYS A 153 9.52 27.56 4.97
CA LYS A 153 9.76 28.47 6.11
C LYS A 153 8.57 28.46 7.08
N ARG A 154 7.35 28.46 6.57
CA ARG A 154 6.14 28.40 7.40
C ARG A 154 6.03 27.05 8.11
N ILE A 155 6.25 25.94 7.40
CA ILE A 155 6.28 24.58 7.97
C ILE A 155 7.33 24.49 9.08
N GLY A 156 8.55 24.98 8.84
CA GLY A 156 9.62 24.98 9.84
C GLY A 156 9.21 25.65 11.16
N LYS A 157 8.53 26.80 11.10
CA LYS A 157 8.00 27.46 12.31
C LYS A 157 6.97 26.62 13.07
N VAL A 158 6.15 25.84 12.35
CA VAL A 158 5.19 24.93 12.98
C VAL A 158 5.91 23.79 13.67
N LEU A 159 6.91 23.20 13.00
CA LEU A 159 7.74 22.14 13.57
C LEU A 159 8.51 22.63 14.80
N ASP A 160 9.13 23.82 14.75
CA ASP A 160 9.78 24.44 15.91
C ASP A 160 8.80 24.62 17.09
N GLY A 161 7.56 25.01 16.80
CA GLY A 161 6.50 25.15 17.80
C GLY A 161 6.07 23.82 18.41
N LEU A 162 5.93 22.77 17.60
CA LEU A 162 5.65 21.42 18.05
C LEU A 162 6.81 20.87 18.89
N ASP A 163 8.06 21.14 18.48
CA ASP A 163 9.26 20.72 19.20
C ASP A 163 9.30 21.33 20.61
N ALA A 164 9.00 22.62 20.72
CA ALA A 164 8.86 23.33 21.99
C ALA A 164 7.66 22.84 22.83
N ALA A 165 6.64 22.26 22.21
CA ALA A 165 5.47 21.65 22.87
C ALA A 165 5.70 20.19 23.28
N GLY A 166 6.93 19.67 23.17
CA GLY A 166 7.29 18.33 23.61
C GLY A 166 7.20 17.24 22.55
N PHE A 167 7.01 17.59 21.27
CA PHE A 167 7.27 16.66 20.17
C PHE A 167 8.76 16.60 19.83
N VAL A 168 9.21 15.54 19.18
CA VAL A 168 10.37 15.63 18.27
C VAL A 168 9.81 15.91 16.89
N ALA A 169 10.10 17.10 16.34
CA ALA A 169 9.49 17.56 15.10
C ALA A 169 10.55 17.87 14.03
N LEU A 170 10.63 17.03 12.99
CA LEU A 170 11.72 17.07 12.02
C LEU A 170 11.25 17.37 10.59
N ALA A 171 12.06 18.15 9.88
CA ALA A 171 11.91 18.43 8.46
C ALA A 171 12.90 17.58 7.66
N ASP A 172 12.44 16.99 6.56
CA ASP A 172 13.27 16.15 5.68
C ASP A 172 13.98 15.01 6.45
N ALA A 173 13.24 14.37 7.38
CA ALA A 173 13.74 13.25 8.18
C ALA A 173 13.82 11.99 7.31
N GLY A 174 15.04 11.52 7.06
CA GLY A 174 15.32 10.41 6.18
C GLY A 174 14.76 10.55 4.75
N THR A 175 14.81 9.45 4.01
CA THR A 175 14.21 9.37 2.67
C THR A 175 12.84 8.70 2.73
N THR A 176 12.71 7.63 3.52
CA THR A 176 11.48 6.85 3.71
C THR A 176 10.85 7.09 5.09
N GLN A 177 9.63 6.60 5.30
CA GLN A 177 8.94 6.72 6.59
C GLN A 177 9.69 6.01 7.72
N SER A 178 10.30 4.86 7.43
CA SER A 178 11.12 4.11 8.39
C SER A 178 12.33 4.94 8.80
N ASP A 179 13.07 5.46 7.83
CA ASP A 179 14.26 6.29 8.09
C ASP A 179 13.90 7.52 8.93
N GLY A 180 12.79 8.19 8.61
CA GLY A 180 12.35 9.36 9.37
C GLY A 180 11.90 9.02 10.80
N PHE A 181 11.37 7.82 11.02
CA PHE A 181 11.04 7.35 12.38
C PHE A 181 12.30 7.08 13.20
N ASP A 182 13.32 6.47 12.57
CA ASP A 182 14.62 6.23 13.20
C ASP A 182 15.30 7.55 13.56
N ASP A 183 15.32 8.53 12.64
CA ASP A 183 15.83 9.88 12.89
C ASP A 183 15.11 10.57 14.08
N CYS A 184 13.78 10.46 14.15
CA CYS A 184 13.02 11.00 15.28
C CYS A 184 13.33 10.26 16.60
N SER A 185 13.51 8.95 16.54
CA SER A 185 13.84 8.12 17.70
C SER A 185 15.21 8.49 18.24
N GLU A 186 16.22 8.59 17.39
CA GLU A 186 17.57 9.05 17.74
C GLU A 186 17.55 10.46 18.34
N ALA A 187 16.76 11.38 17.76
CA ALA A 187 16.62 12.73 18.29
C ALA A 187 15.87 12.80 19.64
N ALA A 188 15.07 11.78 19.97
CA ALA A 188 14.41 11.67 21.27
C ALA A 188 15.36 11.09 22.34
N GLU A 189 16.37 10.30 21.96
CA GLU A 189 17.30 9.69 22.89
C GLU A 189 18.09 10.75 23.68
N GLY A 190 17.99 10.68 25.01
CA GLY A 190 18.69 11.61 25.90
C GLY A 190 18.12 13.04 25.92
N ARG A 191 17.01 13.30 25.22
CA ARG A 191 16.32 14.59 25.26
C ARG A 191 15.66 14.81 26.63
N ASP A 192 15.92 15.95 27.24
CA ASP A 192 15.20 16.38 28.44
C ASP A 192 13.80 16.87 28.04
N CYS A 193 12.82 15.99 28.18
CA CYS A 193 11.43 16.24 27.80
C CYS A 193 10.62 16.92 28.92
N GLY A 194 11.27 17.34 30.01
CA GLY A 194 10.59 17.91 31.17
C GLY A 194 9.64 16.92 31.87
N PRO A 195 8.80 17.41 32.79
CA PRO A 195 7.98 16.56 33.66
C PRO A 195 6.82 15.85 32.92
N ASP A 196 6.37 16.40 31.80
CA ASP A 196 5.26 15.84 31.01
C ASP A 196 5.73 14.76 30.02
N GLY A 197 7.05 14.64 29.81
CA GLY A 197 7.66 13.67 28.93
C GLY A 197 7.44 13.97 27.44
N LEU A 198 7.95 13.08 26.59
CA LEU A 198 7.77 13.16 25.15
C LEU A 198 6.27 13.03 24.79
N VAL A 199 5.77 13.95 23.98
CA VAL A 199 4.38 13.91 23.47
C VAL A 199 4.27 12.98 22.26
N GLY A 200 5.25 13.03 21.37
CA GLY A 200 5.24 12.24 20.14
C GLY A 200 6.25 12.72 19.09
N PHE A 201 6.12 12.18 17.88
CA PHE A 201 6.88 12.60 16.71
C PHE A 201 5.98 13.32 15.70
N CYS A 202 6.56 14.24 14.94
CA CYS A 202 5.92 14.85 13.78
C CYS A 202 6.98 15.13 12.72
N TYR A 203 6.92 14.49 11.56
CA TYR A 203 7.94 14.68 10.54
C TYR A 203 7.40 14.54 9.12
N TYR A 204 8.21 14.97 8.16
CA TYR A 204 8.04 14.64 6.76
C TYR A 204 9.39 14.26 6.16
N THR A 205 9.41 13.35 5.19
CA THR A 205 10.64 12.83 4.59
C THR A 205 11.07 13.61 3.35
N GLY A 206 12.25 13.32 2.82
CA GLY A 206 12.67 13.83 1.52
C GLY A 206 11.69 13.50 0.38
N GLN A 207 11.10 12.30 0.39
CA GLN A 207 10.08 11.88 -0.59
C GLN A 207 8.78 12.68 -0.43
N ASP A 208 8.32 12.91 0.81
CA ASP A 208 7.15 13.76 1.06
C ASP A 208 7.38 15.19 0.56
N ALA A 209 8.60 15.71 0.75
CA ALA A 209 8.97 17.05 0.29
C ALA A 209 9.02 17.15 -1.24
N GLU A 210 9.51 16.12 -1.93
CA GLU A 210 9.49 16.06 -3.39
C GLU A 210 8.06 15.99 -3.92
N HIS A 211 7.24 15.11 -3.33
CA HIS A 211 5.83 14.99 -3.65
C HIS A 211 5.12 16.35 -3.46
N ALA A 212 5.33 17.01 -2.32
CA ALA A 212 4.72 18.31 -2.02
C ALA A 212 5.10 19.41 -3.01
N ARG A 213 6.32 19.38 -3.56
CA ARG A 213 6.71 20.30 -4.64
C ARG A 213 5.96 20.02 -5.92
N ALA A 214 5.70 18.76 -6.22
CA ALA A 214 5.00 18.34 -7.43
C ALA A 214 3.48 18.59 -7.36
N THR A 215 2.87 18.38 -6.19
CA THR A 215 1.42 18.31 -6.03
C THR A 215 0.83 19.47 -5.22
N GLY A 216 1.67 20.23 -4.50
CA GLY A 216 1.20 21.24 -3.56
C GLY A 216 0.68 20.66 -2.24
N ARG A 217 0.83 19.35 -1.99
CA ARG A 217 0.37 18.69 -0.76
C ARG A 217 1.50 18.00 -0.02
N LEU A 218 1.65 18.31 1.26
CA LEU A 218 2.63 17.70 2.14
C LEU A 218 1.95 16.73 3.09
N PHE A 219 2.36 15.47 3.06
CA PHE A 219 1.94 14.48 4.06
C PHE A 219 2.85 14.55 5.28
N LEU A 220 2.24 14.49 6.46
CA LEU A 220 2.94 14.47 7.74
C LEU A 220 2.84 13.08 8.35
N ALA A 221 3.97 12.55 8.77
CA ALA A 221 4.04 11.40 9.65
C ALA A 221 3.94 11.89 11.10
N PHE A 222 3.30 11.10 11.96
CA PHE A 222 3.28 11.38 13.39
C PHE A 222 3.23 10.06 14.17
N TRP A 223 3.65 10.14 15.43
CA TRP A 223 3.56 9.01 16.35
C TRP A 223 3.30 9.51 17.77
N GLY A 224 2.47 8.80 18.53
CA GLY A 224 2.11 9.17 19.90
C GLY A 224 2.96 8.45 20.94
N ALA A 225 3.73 9.20 21.72
CA ALA A 225 4.59 8.63 22.74
C ALA A 225 3.82 8.17 24.00
N PRO A 226 4.39 7.22 24.77
CA PRO A 226 5.66 6.51 24.53
C PRO A 226 5.51 5.19 23.76
N ASP A 227 4.29 4.79 23.42
CA ASP A 227 3.99 3.41 23.02
C ASP A 227 3.21 3.29 21.70
N GLY A 228 2.84 4.40 21.06
CA GLY A 228 2.00 4.38 19.86
C GLY A 228 0.60 3.83 20.10
N SER A 229 0.12 3.78 21.35
CA SER A 229 -1.23 3.28 21.63
C SER A 229 -2.28 4.12 20.90
N THR A 230 -3.41 3.53 20.53
CA THR A 230 -4.47 4.17 19.72
C THR A 230 -4.86 5.56 20.26
N ARG A 231 -4.98 5.69 21.60
CA ARG A 231 -5.31 6.96 22.25
C ARG A 231 -4.20 8.00 22.10
N LYS A 232 -2.94 7.59 22.16
CA LYS A 232 -1.76 8.45 22.02
C LYS A 232 -1.55 8.88 20.58
N MET A 233 -1.69 7.96 19.62
CA MET A 233 -1.68 8.28 18.20
C MET A 233 -2.74 9.33 17.88
N LYS A 234 -3.99 9.09 18.25
CA LYS A 234 -5.08 10.04 18.00
C LYS A 234 -4.79 11.42 18.60
N ARG A 235 -4.35 11.48 19.87
CA ARG A 235 -4.00 12.75 20.52
C ARG A 235 -2.84 13.47 19.82
N ALA A 236 -1.79 12.74 19.43
CA ALA A 236 -0.65 13.32 18.72
C ALA A 236 -1.07 13.89 17.36
N GLY A 237 -1.84 13.14 16.59
CA GLY A 237 -2.41 13.59 15.32
C GLY A 237 -3.28 14.84 15.48
N GLU A 238 -4.18 14.88 16.47
CA GLU A 238 -5.02 16.05 16.78
C GLU A 238 -4.17 17.31 17.06
N LEU A 239 -3.09 17.17 17.83
CA LEU A 239 -2.19 18.28 18.15
C LEU A 239 -1.39 18.76 16.92
N VAL A 240 -0.90 17.83 16.10
CA VAL A 240 -0.21 18.15 14.85
C VAL A 240 -1.14 18.90 13.91
N VAL A 241 -2.34 18.37 13.68
CA VAL A 241 -3.34 19.02 12.81
C VAL A 241 -3.71 20.40 13.33
N ALA A 242 -3.95 20.54 14.64
CA ALA A 242 -4.24 21.84 15.25
C ALA A 242 -3.11 22.85 15.00
N ALA A 243 -1.84 22.48 15.22
CA ALA A 243 -0.70 23.36 15.03
C ALA A 243 -0.57 23.87 13.58
N PHE A 244 -0.78 22.99 12.59
CA PHE A 244 -0.77 23.40 11.18
C PHE A 244 -1.97 24.29 10.82
N CYS A 245 -3.17 23.99 11.32
CA CYS A 245 -4.36 24.82 11.13
C CYS A 245 -4.20 26.22 11.75
N GLU A 246 -3.63 26.31 12.96
CA GLU A 246 -3.34 27.59 13.64
C GLU A 246 -2.32 28.45 12.86
N ALA A 247 -1.38 27.81 12.17
CA ALA A 247 -0.46 28.47 11.26
C ALA A 247 -1.08 28.85 9.89
N GLY A 248 -2.39 28.66 9.74
CA GLY A 248 -3.18 29.03 8.58
C GLY A 248 -3.01 28.10 7.39
N PHE A 249 -2.64 26.83 7.61
CA PHE A 249 -2.72 25.80 6.58
C PHE A 249 -4.11 25.16 6.57
N ARG A 250 -4.53 24.66 5.39
CA ARG A 250 -5.64 23.72 5.29
C ARG A 250 -5.06 22.31 5.43
N VAL A 251 -5.65 21.53 6.33
CA VAL A 251 -5.22 20.16 6.62
C VAL A 251 -6.41 19.23 6.42
N ASP A 252 -6.22 18.20 5.59
CA ASP A 252 -7.19 17.11 5.40
C ASP A 252 -6.67 15.89 6.20
N TRP A 253 -7.48 15.39 7.15
CA TRP A 253 -7.18 14.21 7.98
C TRP A 253 -8.50 13.59 8.49
N ASP A 254 -8.61 12.27 8.47
CA ASP A 254 -9.82 11.53 8.88
C ASP A 254 -9.90 11.28 10.41
N GLY A 255 -8.83 11.62 11.15
CA GLY A 255 -8.75 11.43 12.60
C GLY A 255 -8.24 10.06 13.05
N ALA A 256 -7.86 9.19 12.11
CA ALA A 256 -7.32 7.87 12.39
C ALA A 256 -5.81 7.91 12.69
N GLY A 257 -5.36 7.02 13.57
CA GLY A 257 -3.95 6.98 14.02
C GLY A 257 -2.99 6.41 12.99
N ASP A 258 -3.51 5.65 12.04
CA ASP A 258 -2.83 4.98 10.94
C ASP A 258 -2.90 5.76 9.61
N SER A 259 -3.67 6.85 9.57
CA SER A 259 -3.74 7.75 8.42
C SER A 259 -2.86 8.99 8.62
N ARG A 260 -2.27 9.51 7.53
CA ARG A 260 -1.37 10.67 7.57
C ARG A 260 -2.11 11.97 7.21
N PRO A 261 -2.05 13.04 8.03
CA PRO A 261 -2.58 14.34 7.67
C PRO A 261 -1.91 14.88 6.41
N SER A 262 -2.71 15.44 5.50
CA SER A 262 -2.22 16.13 4.30
C SER A 262 -2.41 17.64 4.42
N VAL A 263 -1.33 18.39 4.23
CA VAL A 263 -1.29 19.85 4.35
C VAL A 263 -1.26 20.46 2.95
N ARG A 264 -2.23 21.32 2.63
CA ARG A 264 -2.24 22.05 1.35
C ARG A 264 -1.34 23.28 1.41
N LEU A 265 -0.36 23.33 0.52
CA LEU A 265 0.67 24.37 0.44
C LEU A 265 0.38 25.43 -0.63
N ALA A 266 -0.45 25.10 -1.62
CA ALA A 266 -1.00 26.05 -2.58
C ALA A 266 -2.29 26.66 -2.03
N GLY A 267 -2.40 27.99 -2.09
CA GLY A 267 -3.60 28.76 -1.77
C GLY A 267 -4.19 29.40 -3.02
#